data_AF-A0A354HEB5-F1
#
_entry.id   AF-A0A354HEB5-F1
#
_cell.length_a   1.000
_cell.length_b   1.000
_cell.length_c   1.000
_cell.angle_alpha   90.00
_cell.angle_beta   90.00
_cell.angle_gamma   90.00
#
_symmetry.space_group_name_H-M   'P 1'
#
loop_
_entity.id
_entity.type
_entity.pdbx_description
1 polymer ?
#
loop_
_entity_poly.entity_id
_entity_poly.type
_entity_poly.pdbx_seq_one_letter_code
_entity_poly.pdbx_strand_id
1 'polypeptide(L)'
;MSRLGKILSSRLFVISVLIFIQIAIIVLPMFFLSAYYVPLFLFFEAFSFIISISIVNRNNNPDFKIAWLIPVLCFPVGGALLYLMFGRTHLNKKNTAKLKNAVESSKGIVKPDNELLEMIGEKNSHLKREASYIINNSRSNIYAFTTTEFLNPGTLFFNELINELSKAENYIFLEYFIIGDGEMWQKILSILKEKTAAGVEVRLMYDDIGTINLLPVDFPEQMKSFGINTVVFNPYKPSLDRFMNYRDHRKFAIIDGKVAFTGGINIADEYINRKERFGYWEDSCVKLDGDAVKKVVVLFLEMWYFVTGEPQDYLKYAIDYQSKNDGFVIPFSDEPLFRGLIHENAYIN
;
A
#
# COMPACT_ATOMS: atom_id res chain seq x y z
N MET A 1 67.81 -3.91 -1.94
CA MET A 1 66.69 -4.15 -2.87
C MET A 1 67.24 -4.29 -4.28
N SER A 2 66.97 -5.41 -4.96
CA SER A 2 67.44 -5.65 -6.32
C SER A 2 66.93 -4.58 -7.29
N ARG A 3 67.66 -4.30 -8.37
CA ARG A 3 67.21 -3.39 -9.46
C ARG A 3 65.79 -3.70 -9.92
N LEU A 4 65.43 -4.99 -9.93
CA LEU A 4 64.10 -5.50 -10.25
C LEU A 4 63.02 -4.94 -9.31
N GLY A 5 63.26 -4.91 -8.00
CA GLY A 5 62.30 -4.43 -7.01
C GLY A 5 61.95 -2.95 -7.17
N LYS A 6 62.92 -2.10 -7.55
CA LYS A 6 62.67 -0.66 -7.80
C LYS A 6 61.87 -0.39 -9.07
N ILE A 7 61.99 -1.27 -10.08
CA ILE A 7 61.24 -1.17 -11.35
C ILE A 7 59.80 -1.64 -11.13
N LEU A 8 59.62 -2.77 -10.44
CA LEU A 8 58.31 -3.32 -10.11
C LEU A 8 57.50 -2.43 -9.15
N SER A 9 58.17 -1.62 -8.32
CA SER A 9 57.53 -0.63 -7.45
C SER A 9 57.43 0.77 -8.08
N SER A 10 57.85 0.94 -9.34
CA SER A 10 57.78 2.25 -10.00
C SER A 10 56.32 2.60 -10.28
N ARG A 11 55.94 3.87 -10.08
CA ARG A 11 54.58 4.34 -10.35
C ARG A 11 54.13 4.01 -11.77
N LEU A 12 55.03 4.15 -12.74
CA LEU A 12 54.78 3.83 -14.13
C LEU A 12 54.45 2.34 -14.32
N PHE A 13 55.25 1.43 -13.74
CA PHE A 13 55.00 -0.01 -13.84
C PHE A 13 53.66 -0.41 -13.22
N VAL A 14 53.34 0.09 -12.01
CA VAL A 14 52.08 -0.21 -11.33
C VAL A 14 50.87 0.27 -12.15
N ILE A 15 50.93 1.49 -12.69
CA ILE A 15 49.86 2.04 -13.54
C ILE A 15 49.71 1.22 -14.83
N SER A 16 50.81 0.86 -15.50
CA SER A 16 50.77 0.03 -16.71
C SER A 16 50.17 -1.36 -16.46
N VAL A 17 50.50 -1.99 -15.31
CA VAL A 17 49.90 -3.28 -14.92
C VAL A 17 48.41 -3.13 -14.65
N LEU A 18 47.97 -2.08 -13.96
CA LEU A 18 46.55 -1.82 -13.71
C LEU A 18 45.77 -1.58 -15.02
N ILE A 19 46.34 -0.84 -15.97
CA ILE A 19 45.76 -0.64 -17.30
C ILE A 19 45.65 -1.98 -18.04
N PHE A 20 46.69 -2.82 -17.99
CA PHE A 20 46.65 -4.13 -18.63
C PHE A 20 45.59 -5.06 -18.01
N ILE A 21 45.48 -5.04 -16.67
CA ILE A 21 44.42 -5.75 -15.94
C ILE A 21 43.04 -5.23 -16.37
N GLN A 22 42.85 -3.92 -16.47
CA GLN A 22 41.60 -3.31 -16.90
C GLN A 22 41.24 -3.73 -18.33
N ILE A 23 42.21 -3.70 -19.26
CA ILE A 23 42.02 -4.20 -20.64
C ILE A 23 41.66 -5.68 -20.62
N ALA A 24 42.35 -6.50 -19.83
CA ALA A 24 42.07 -7.94 -19.72
C ALA A 24 40.66 -8.21 -19.17
N ILE A 25 40.22 -7.46 -18.15
CA ILE A 25 38.87 -7.56 -17.57
C ILE A 25 37.79 -7.22 -18.60
N ILE A 26 38.08 -6.36 -19.58
CA ILE A 26 37.13 -6.01 -20.64
C ILE A 26 37.21 -7.01 -21.82
N VAL A 27 38.41 -7.27 -22.32
CA VAL A 27 38.64 -8.03 -23.55
C VAL A 27 38.44 -9.53 -23.34
N LEU A 28 38.85 -10.11 -22.21
CA LEU A 28 38.72 -11.56 -21.98
C LEU A 28 37.25 -12.00 -21.93
N PRO A 29 36.34 -11.33 -21.18
CA PRO A 29 34.93 -11.67 -21.23
C PRO A 29 34.32 -11.45 -22.61
N MET A 30 34.72 -10.39 -23.33
CA MET A 30 34.25 -10.18 -24.71
C MET A 30 34.65 -11.33 -25.63
N PHE A 31 35.90 -11.77 -25.56
CA PHE A 31 36.39 -12.90 -26.36
C PHE A 31 35.64 -14.19 -25.99
N PHE A 32 35.47 -14.47 -24.69
CA PHE A 32 34.70 -15.61 -24.20
C PHE A 32 33.24 -15.57 -24.68
N LEU A 33 32.55 -14.44 -24.48
CA LEU A 33 31.16 -14.26 -24.92
C LEU A 33 31.03 -14.40 -26.43
N SER A 34 32.01 -13.96 -27.20
CA SER A 34 32.01 -14.10 -28.67
C SER A 34 32.20 -15.56 -29.11
N ALA A 35 33.12 -16.29 -28.47
CA ALA A 35 33.38 -17.71 -28.76
C ALA A 35 32.19 -18.62 -28.42
N TYR A 36 31.45 -18.28 -27.36
CA TYR A 36 30.30 -19.05 -26.88
C TYR A 36 28.95 -18.37 -27.20
N TYR A 37 28.93 -17.42 -28.14
CA TYR A 37 27.72 -16.63 -28.43
C TYR A 37 26.52 -17.51 -28.76
N VAL A 38 26.67 -18.47 -29.70
CA VAL A 38 25.57 -19.34 -30.15
C VAL A 38 24.99 -20.18 -29.01
N PRO A 39 25.77 -20.96 -28.23
CA PRO A 39 25.22 -21.74 -27.14
C PRO A 39 24.64 -20.86 -26.02
N LEU A 40 25.24 -19.72 -25.71
CA LEU A 40 24.71 -18.78 -24.71
C LEU A 40 23.38 -18.17 -25.17
N PHE A 41 23.30 -17.74 -26.43
CA PHE A 41 22.08 -17.20 -27.03
C PHE A 41 20.94 -18.23 -26.97
N LEU A 42 21.20 -19.47 -27.44
CA LEU A 42 20.20 -20.54 -27.37
C LEU A 42 19.78 -20.87 -25.94
N PHE A 43 20.72 -20.88 -24.99
CA PHE A 43 20.42 -21.06 -23.57
C PHE A 43 19.50 -19.97 -23.04
N PHE A 44 19.79 -18.70 -23.32
CA PHE A 44 18.98 -17.58 -22.83
C PHE A 44 17.61 -17.50 -23.51
N GLU A 45 17.51 -17.85 -24.80
CA GLU A 45 16.22 -18.01 -25.50
C GLU A 45 15.39 -19.12 -24.87
N ALA A 46 15.97 -20.30 -24.66
CA ALA A 46 15.28 -21.40 -23.99
C ALA A 46 14.87 -21.02 -22.56
N PHE A 47 15.72 -20.31 -21.82
CA PHE A 47 15.42 -19.81 -20.49
C PHE A 47 14.26 -18.80 -20.50
N SER A 48 14.30 -17.82 -21.41
CA SER A 48 13.23 -16.82 -21.58
C SER A 48 11.91 -17.48 -21.99
N PHE A 49 11.95 -18.47 -22.87
CA PHE A 49 10.79 -19.26 -23.25
C PHE A 49 10.18 -20.00 -22.05
N ILE A 50 11.01 -20.66 -21.22
CA ILE A 50 10.57 -21.33 -19.98
C ILE A 50 9.92 -20.31 -19.01
N ILE A 51 10.54 -19.14 -18.83
CA ILE A 51 9.98 -18.08 -17.98
C ILE A 51 8.65 -17.58 -18.54
N SER A 52 8.53 -17.40 -19.86
CA SER A 52 7.31 -16.97 -20.53
C SER A 52 6.16 -17.96 -20.31
N ILE A 53 6.42 -19.26 -20.50
CA ILE A 53 5.45 -20.32 -20.18
C ILE A 53 5.10 -20.29 -18.70
N SER A 54 6.07 -20.09 -17.81
CA SER A 54 5.80 -19.93 -16.38
C SER A 54 4.92 -18.72 -16.07
N ILE A 55 5.08 -17.60 -16.76
CA ILE A 55 4.24 -16.40 -16.60
C ILE A 55 2.81 -16.69 -17.06
N VAL A 56 2.63 -17.28 -18.24
CA VAL A 56 1.32 -17.62 -18.81
C VAL A 56 0.55 -18.55 -17.89
N ASN A 57 1.23 -19.58 -17.36
CA ASN A 57 0.63 -20.61 -16.50
C ASN A 57 0.32 -20.16 -15.07
N ARG A 58 0.74 -18.96 -14.64
CA ARG A 58 0.41 -18.45 -13.29
C ARG A 58 -1.03 -17.97 -13.24
N ASN A 59 -1.69 -18.06 -12.09
CA ASN A 59 -3.02 -17.49 -11.90
C ASN A 59 -2.92 -16.02 -11.45
N ASN A 60 -2.44 -15.16 -12.35
CA ASN A 60 -2.31 -13.71 -12.13
C ASN A 60 -3.20 -12.96 -13.14
N ASN A 61 -3.46 -11.67 -12.86
CA ASN A 61 -4.14 -10.77 -13.79
C ASN A 61 -3.49 -10.83 -15.19
N PRO A 62 -4.27 -11.01 -16.29
CA PRO A 62 -3.77 -11.06 -17.65
C PRO A 62 -2.89 -9.86 -18.06
N ASP A 63 -3.27 -8.65 -17.66
CA ASP A 63 -2.55 -7.42 -18.02
C ASP A 63 -1.14 -7.43 -17.40
N PHE A 64 -1.05 -7.87 -16.14
CA PHE A 64 0.23 -8.04 -15.45
C PHE A 64 1.11 -9.09 -16.15
N LYS A 65 0.52 -10.19 -16.65
CA LYS A 65 1.29 -11.20 -17.41
C LYS A 65 1.84 -10.60 -18.70
N ILE A 66 1.00 -9.90 -19.47
CA ILE A 66 1.39 -9.31 -20.75
C ILE A 66 2.51 -8.28 -20.54
N ALA A 67 2.38 -7.43 -19.52
CA ALA A 67 3.39 -6.44 -19.17
C ALA A 67 4.77 -7.05 -18.88
N TRP A 68 4.83 -8.28 -18.36
CA TRP A 68 6.09 -9.01 -18.12
C TRP A 68 6.52 -9.90 -19.28
N LEU A 69 5.60 -10.41 -20.08
CA LEU A 69 5.93 -11.18 -21.28
C LEU A 69 6.67 -10.32 -22.31
N ILE A 70 6.25 -9.07 -22.51
CA ILE A 70 6.87 -8.17 -23.51
C ILE A 70 8.38 -7.99 -23.25
N PRO A 71 8.84 -7.55 -22.05
CA PRO A 71 10.27 -7.42 -21.78
C PRO A 71 11.02 -8.76 -21.84
N VAL A 72 10.41 -9.86 -21.37
CA VAL A 72 11.03 -11.19 -21.39
C VAL A 72 11.27 -11.66 -22.82
N LEU A 73 10.32 -11.46 -23.73
CA LEU A 73 10.43 -11.86 -25.13
C LEU A 73 11.30 -10.91 -25.95
N CYS A 74 11.19 -9.60 -25.74
CA CYS A 74 12.00 -8.61 -26.48
C CYS A 74 13.46 -8.56 -26.00
N PHE A 75 13.72 -8.91 -24.73
CA PHE A 75 15.05 -8.89 -24.15
C PHE A 75 15.27 -10.13 -23.25
N PRO A 76 15.50 -11.33 -23.83
CA PRO A 76 15.55 -12.62 -23.12
C PRO A 76 16.34 -12.62 -21.81
N VAL A 77 17.54 -12.06 -21.82
CA VAL A 77 18.40 -12.03 -20.64
C VAL A 77 17.89 -11.04 -19.59
N GLY A 78 17.77 -9.76 -19.96
CA GLY A 78 17.43 -8.74 -18.98
C GLY A 78 15.96 -8.77 -18.57
N GLY A 79 15.04 -9.06 -19.49
CA GLY A 79 13.61 -9.22 -19.20
C GLY A 79 13.35 -10.37 -18.24
N ALA A 80 13.97 -11.53 -18.45
CA ALA A 80 13.85 -12.65 -17.51
C ALA A 80 14.44 -12.32 -16.13
N LEU A 81 15.60 -11.66 -16.07
CA LEU A 81 16.20 -11.21 -14.81
C LEU A 81 15.31 -10.20 -14.08
N LEU A 82 14.80 -9.18 -14.78
CA LEU A 82 13.89 -8.19 -14.22
C LEU A 82 12.59 -8.84 -13.70
N TYR A 83 12.03 -9.80 -14.44
CA TYR A 83 10.86 -10.55 -14.00
C TYR A 83 11.13 -11.34 -12.70
N LEU A 84 12.30 -11.99 -12.59
CA LEU A 84 12.67 -12.74 -11.38
C LEU A 84 12.87 -11.85 -10.16
N MET A 85 13.35 -10.62 -10.38
CA MET A 85 13.55 -9.62 -9.33
C MET A 85 12.22 -8.99 -8.91
N PHE A 86 11.43 -8.47 -9.86
CA PHE A 86 10.30 -7.59 -9.58
C PHE A 86 8.93 -8.17 -9.96
N GLY A 87 8.86 -9.11 -10.91
CA GLY A 87 7.61 -9.63 -11.45
C GLY A 87 6.89 -10.69 -10.59
N ARG A 88 7.44 -11.03 -9.42
CA ARG A 88 6.80 -11.98 -8.48
C ARG A 88 6.07 -11.23 -7.37
N THR A 89 4.75 -11.37 -7.35
CA THR A 89 3.79 -10.68 -6.46
C THR A 89 3.41 -11.53 -5.24
N HIS A 90 4.35 -12.23 -4.61
CA HIS A 90 4.04 -12.99 -3.39
C HIS A 90 4.78 -12.40 -2.20
N LEU A 91 4.02 -12.17 -1.13
CA LEU A 91 4.55 -11.87 0.19
C LEU A 91 5.52 -12.98 0.63
N ASN A 92 6.61 -12.59 1.28
CA ASN A 92 7.50 -13.55 1.92
C ASN A 92 6.76 -14.31 3.05
N LYS A 93 7.28 -15.47 3.48
CA LYS A 93 6.62 -16.32 4.48
C LYS A 93 6.36 -15.58 5.80
N LYS A 94 7.29 -14.71 6.21
CA LYS A 94 7.21 -13.92 7.45
C LYS A 94 6.05 -12.93 7.41
N ASN A 95 5.97 -12.12 6.37
CA ASN A 95 4.92 -11.12 6.21
C ASN A 95 3.56 -11.77 5.94
N THR A 96 3.53 -12.90 5.23
CA THR A 96 2.32 -13.72 5.10
C THR A 96 1.81 -14.17 6.47
N ALA A 97 2.68 -14.67 7.34
CA ALA A 97 2.29 -15.11 8.69
C ALA A 97 1.82 -13.94 9.56
N LYS A 98 2.52 -12.80 9.53
CA LYS A 98 2.09 -11.58 10.23
C LYS A 98 0.70 -11.12 9.80
N LEU A 99 0.47 -11.04 8.49
CA LEU A 99 -0.82 -10.60 7.95
C LEU A 99 -1.94 -11.58 8.31
N LYS A 100 -1.67 -12.89 8.26
CA LYS A 100 -2.63 -13.90 8.75
C LYS A 100 -2.97 -13.72 10.22
N ASN A 101 -1.98 -13.49 11.08
CA ASN A 101 -2.23 -13.28 12.50
C ASN A 101 -3.08 -12.03 12.74
N ALA A 102 -2.85 -10.95 12.00
CA ALA A 102 -3.63 -9.73 12.11
C ALA A 102 -5.08 -9.93 11.64
N VAL A 103 -5.28 -10.67 10.55
CA VAL A 103 -6.60 -11.03 10.02
C VAL A 103 -7.33 -12.00 10.96
N GLU A 104 -6.62 -12.95 11.58
CA GLU A 104 -7.25 -13.88 12.52
C GLU A 104 -7.64 -13.21 13.84
N SER A 105 -6.93 -12.18 14.29
CA SER A 105 -7.26 -11.47 15.53
C SER A 105 -8.56 -10.67 15.46
N SER A 106 -9.03 -10.30 14.26
CA SER A 106 -10.32 -9.63 14.06
C SER A 106 -11.48 -10.58 13.78
N LYS A 107 -11.22 -11.89 13.73
CA LYS A 107 -12.20 -12.89 13.32
C LYS A 107 -13.42 -12.86 14.24
N GLY A 108 -14.60 -12.67 13.65
CA GLY A 108 -15.87 -12.65 14.36
C GLY A 108 -16.28 -11.28 14.94
N ILE A 109 -15.46 -10.23 14.76
CA ILE A 109 -15.84 -8.85 15.10
C ILE A 109 -16.91 -8.33 14.12
N VAL A 110 -16.68 -8.55 12.82
CA VAL A 110 -17.67 -8.28 11.76
C VAL A 110 -18.31 -9.62 11.39
N LYS A 111 -19.63 -9.70 11.53
CA LYS A 111 -20.42 -10.89 11.20
C LYS A 111 -21.38 -10.55 10.07
N PRO A 112 -21.51 -11.41 9.04
CA PRO A 112 -22.51 -11.23 8.00
C PRO A 112 -23.93 -11.16 8.58
N ASP A 113 -24.70 -10.18 8.15
CA ASP A 113 -26.12 -10.02 8.43
C ASP A 113 -26.93 -10.61 7.26
N ASN A 114 -27.41 -11.84 7.47
CA ASN A 114 -28.21 -12.54 6.47
C ASN A 114 -29.60 -11.91 6.30
N GLU A 115 -30.14 -11.23 7.33
CA GLU A 115 -31.46 -10.60 7.24
C GLU A 115 -31.40 -9.38 6.31
N LEU A 116 -30.39 -8.52 6.47
CA LEU A 116 -30.16 -7.40 5.56
C LEU A 116 -29.88 -7.86 4.13
N LEU A 117 -29.15 -8.98 3.96
CA LEU A 117 -28.89 -9.56 2.65
C LEU A 117 -30.17 -10.05 1.97
N GLU A 118 -31.10 -10.66 2.72
CA GLU A 118 -32.42 -11.03 2.21
C GLU A 118 -33.25 -9.79 1.85
N MET A 119 -33.26 -8.75 2.69
CA MET A 119 -33.95 -7.49 2.40
C MET A 119 -33.46 -6.81 1.11
N ILE A 120 -32.15 -6.87 0.83
CA ILE A 120 -31.60 -6.41 -0.46
C ILE A 120 -32.13 -7.28 -1.60
N GLY A 121 -32.21 -8.59 -1.41
CA GLY A 121 -32.71 -9.54 -2.41
C GLY A 121 -34.17 -9.35 -2.77
N GLU A 122 -35.01 -9.03 -1.79
CA GLU A 122 -36.43 -8.71 -2.00
C GLU A 122 -36.59 -7.46 -2.89
N LYS A 123 -35.70 -6.47 -2.74
CA LYS A 123 -35.69 -5.26 -3.58
C LYS A 123 -35.08 -5.53 -4.96
N ASN A 124 -33.97 -6.25 -5.02
CA ASN A 124 -33.26 -6.56 -6.26
C ASN A 124 -32.35 -7.80 -6.11
N SER A 125 -32.72 -8.87 -6.81
CA SER A 125 -31.94 -10.13 -6.81
C SER A 125 -30.52 -9.98 -7.35
N HIS A 126 -30.24 -8.94 -8.15
CA HIS A 126 -28.92 -8.63 -8.67
C HIS A 126 -28.01 -8.05 -7.57
N LEU A 127 -28.51 -7.05 -6.84
CA LEU A 127 -27.79 -6.43 -5.72
C LEU A 127 -27.47 -7.46 -4.63
N LYS A 128 -28.37 -8.43 -4.39
CA LYS A 128 -28.08 -9.53 -3.46
C LYS A 128 -26.89 -10.38 -3.92
N ARG A 129 -26.78 -10.68 -5.22
CA ARG A 129 -25.65 -11.47 -5.76
C ARG A 129 -24.34 -10.72 -5.62
N GLU A 130 -24.34 -9.43 -5.95
CA GLU A 130 -23.17 -8.55 -5.81
C GLU A 130 -22.75 -8.43 -4.34
N ALA A 131 -23.68 -8.10 -3.44
CA ALA A 131 -23.41 -8.01 -2.01
C ALA A 131 -22.91 -9.35 -1.43
N SER A 132 -23.52 -10.48 -1.84
CA SER A 132 -23.07 -11.82 -1.45
C SER A 132 -21.64 -12.10 -1.92
N TYR A 133 -21.30 -11.71 -3.15
CA TYR A 133 -19.94 -11.85 -3.66
C TYR A 133 -18.95 -11.05 -2.81
N ILE A 134 -19.24 -9.77 -2.54
CA ILE A 134 -18.36 -8.92 -1.74
C ILE A 134 -18.19 -9.49 -0.33
N ILE A 135 -19.27 -9.81 0.37
CA ILE A 135 -19.24 -10.33 1.75
C ILE A 135 -18.42 -11.62 1.85
N ASN A 136 -18.68 -12.58 0.95
CA ASN A 136 -18.03 -13.89 0.97
C ASN A 136 -16.54 -13.83 0.64
N ASN A 137 -16.08 -12.79 -0.05
CA ASN A 137 -14.68 -12.66 -0.47
C ASN A 137 -13.87 -11.63 0.34
N SER A 138 -14.50 -10.65 1.00
CA SER A 138 -13.82 -9.55 1.70
C SER A 138 -13.95 -9.57 3.23
N ARG A 139 -14.56 -10.62 3.80
CA ARG A 139 -14.87 -10.72 5.25
C ARG A 139 -15.60 -9.47 5.74
N SER A 140 -16.45 -8.90 4.89
CA SER A 140 -17.20 -7.68 5.17
C SER A 140 -18.65 -8.00 5.56
N ASN A 141 -19.42 -6.98 5.87
CA ASN A 141 -20.84 -7.06 6.16
C ASN A 141 -21.62 -5.94 5.44
N ILE A 142 -22.93 -6.14 5.31
CA ILE A 142 -23.88 -5.11 4.94
C ILE A 142 -24.28 -4.31 6.18
N TYR A 143 -24.38 -3.01 6.00
CA TYR A 143 -24.77 -2.04 7.01
C TYR A 143 -25.94 -1.21 6.49
N ALA A 144 -26.87 -0.85 7.36
CA ALA A 144 -28.09 -0.14 6.99
C ALA A 144 -28.31 1.15 7.80
N PHE A 145 -27.49 1.42 8.82
CA PHE A 145 -27.61 2.59 9.68
C PHE A 145 -26.38 3.48 9.53
N THR A 146 -26.03 3.75 8.28
CA THR A 146 -24.94 4.62 7.88
C THR A 146 -25.44 5.61 6.87
N THR A 147 -25.09 6.89 7.04
CA THR A 147 -25.21 7.89 5.99
C THR A 147 -23.92 8.06 5.22
N THR A 148 -24.04 8.32 3.91
CA THR A 148 -22.89 8.55 3.04
C THR A 148 -22.91 9.92 2.38
N GLU A 149 -21.76 10.58 2.32
CA GLU A 149 -21.60 11.87 1.65
C GLU A 149 -20.41 11.80 0.68
N PHE A 150 -20.65 12.14 -0.59
CA PHE A 150 -19.61 12.20 -1.61
C PHE A 150 -18.97 13.59 -1.64
N LEU A 151 -17.66 13.64 -1.44
CA LEU A 151 -16.88 14.86 -1.28
C LEU A 151 -15.91 14.99 -2.46
N ASN A 152 -16.24 15.87 -3.40
CA ASN A 152 -15.40 16.32 -4.50
C ASN A 152 -15.66 17.82 -4.75
N PRO A 153 -14.62 18.65 -4.93
CA PRO A 153 -13.20 18.31 -5.00
C PRO A 153 -12.57 18.17 -3.60
N GLY A 154 -11.26 17.92 -3.53
CA GLY A 154 -10.57 17.67 -2.25
C GLY A 154 -10.64 18.80 -1.22
N THR A 155 -11.00 20.02 -1.62
CA THR A 155 -11.27 21.13 -0.68
C THR A 155 -12.53 20.91 0.17
N LEU A 156 -13.58 20.28 -0.38
CA LEU A 156 -14.77 19.92 0.40
C LEU A 156 -14.44 18.85 1.42
N PHE A 157 -13.71 17.81 0.99
CA PHE A 157 -13.18 16.79 1.90
C PHE A 157 -12.36 17.40 3.02
N PHE A 158 -11.44 18.31 2.70
CA PHE A 158 -10.58 18.92 3.69
C PHE A 158 -11.36 19.71 4.74
N ASN A 159 -12.33 20.53 4.31
CA ASN A 159 -13.18 21.28 5.23
C ASN A 159 -13.96 20.36 6.17
N GLU A 160 -14.53 19.28 5.62
CA GLU A 160 -15.31 18.33 6.42
C GLU A 160 -14.43 17.49 7.35
N LEU A 161 -13.22 17.11 6.91
CA LEU A 161 -12.24 16.43 7.75
C LEU A 161 -11.85 17.31 8.95
N ILE A 162 -11.54 18.59 8.73
CA ILE A 162 -11.20 19.52 9.81
C ILE A 162 -12.35 19.64 10.83
N ASN A 163 -13.58 19.75 10.33
CA ASN A 163 -14.79 19.80 11.15
C ASN A 163 -14.92 18.54 12.04
N GLU A 164 -14.82 17.35 11.46
CA GLU A 164 -14.96 16.09 12.20
C GLU A 164 -13.80 15.81 13.16
N LEU A 165 -12.56 16.13 12.77
CA LEU A 165 -11.41 16.04 13.67
C LEU A 165 -11.59 16.93 14.91
N SER A 166 -12.17 18.11 14.76
CA SER A 166 -12.43 19.04 15.88
C SER A 166 -13.50 18.53 16.85
N LYS A 167 -14.36 17.58 16.43
CA LYS A 167 -15.41 16.98 17.27
C LYS A 167 -14.94 15.73 18.02
N ALA A 168 -13.77 15.17 17.69
CA ALA A 168 -13.29 13.93 18.29
C ALA A 168 -13.19 14.00 19.82
N GLU A 169 -13.64 12.94 20.50
CA GLU A 169 -13.68 12.83 21.96
C GLU A 169 -12.85 11.66 22.51
N ASN A 170 -12.71 10.57 21.76
CA ASN A 170 -12.11 9.33 22.25
C ASN A 170 -10.82 8.98 21.48
N TYR A 171 -10.91 8.93 20.15
CA TYR A 171 -9.75 8.62 19.32
C TYR A 171 -9.87 9.12 17.88
N ILE A 172 -8.69 9.34 17.26
CA ILE A 172 -8.52 9.67 15.85
C ILE A 172 -7.49 8.71 15.26
N PHE A 173 -7.88 7.95 14.24
CA PHE A 173 -6.96 7.08 13.49
C PHE A 173 -6.82 7.57 12.06
N LEU A 174 -5.58 7.80 11.62
CA LEU A 174 -5.23 8.27 10.28
C LEU A 174 -4.30 7.27 9.60
N GLU A 175 -4.58 6.93 8.35
CA GLU A 175 -3.79 6.02 7.52
C GLU A 175 -3.70 6.57 6.10
N TYR A 176 -2.50 6.96 5.66
CA TYR A 176 -2.33 7.64 4.37
C TYR A 176 -1.08 7.20 3.62
N PHE A 177 -1.21 7.04 2.30
CA PHE A 177 -0.06 6.78 1.42
C PHE A 177 0.88 7.99 1.32
N ILE A 178 0.31 9.19 1.18
CA ILE A 178 1.06 10.44 1.07
C ILE A 178 0.65 11.36 2.22
N ILE A 179 1.65 11.82 2.95
CA ILE A 179 1.55 12.99 3.82
C ILE A 179 2.63 13.97 3.37
N GLY A 180 2.24 15.19 3.02
CA GLY A 180 3.17 16.24 2.65
C GLY A 180 3.06 17.43 3.58
N ASP A 181 4.21 17.95 4.00
CA ASP A 181 4.25 19.18 4.77
C ASP A 181 3.73 20.35 3.91
N GLY A 182 2.78 21.11 4.45
CA GLY A 182 1.99 22.09 3.71
C GLY A 182 0.82 22.65 4.53
N GLU A 183 0.02 23.52 3.93
CA GLU A 183 -1.16 24.13 4.57
C GLU A 183 -2.12 23.07 5.12
N MET A 184 -2.39 22.02 4.33
CA MET A 184 -3.31 20.95 4.69
C MET A 184 -2.84 20.21 5.94
N TRP A 185 -1.59 19.74 5.93
CA TRP A 185 -1.02 18.99 7.04
C TRP A 185 -0.88 19.84 8.30
N GLN A 186 -0.44 21.09 8.19
CA GLN A 186 -0.24 21.95 9.36
C GLN A 186 -1.55 22.27 10.09
N LYS A 187 -2.65 22.45 9.35
CA LYS A 187 -3.99 22.62 9.94
C LYS A 187 -4.45 21.35 10.65
N ILE A 188 -4.28 20.18 10.04
CA ILE A 188 -4.61 18.88 10.65
C ILE A 188 -3.77 18.70 11.92
N LEU A 189 -2.45 18.86 11.82
CA LEU A 189 -1.51 18.70 12.93
C LEU A 189 -1.84 19.61 14.12
N SER A 190 -2.28 20.86 13.87
CA SER A 190 -2.72 21.76 14.92
C SER A 190 -3.88 21.17 15.74
N ILE A 191 -4.88 20.60 15.06
CA ILE A 191 -6.03 19.97 15.73
C ILE A 191 -5.61 18.68 16.43
N LEU A 192 -4.76 17.86 15.80
CA LEU A 192 -4.28 16.64 16.44
C LEU A 192 -3.54 16.94 17.75
N LYS A 193 -2.72 18.00 17.78
CA LYS A 193 -2.04 18.47 19.01
C LYS A 193 -3.02 18.91 20.09
N GLU A 194 -4.07 19.64 19.72
CA GLU A 194 -5.12 20.03 20.66
C GLU A 194 -5.85 18.80 21.22
N LYS A 195 -6.17 17.84 20.36
CA LYS A 195 -6.88 16.62 20.71
C LYS A 195 -6.05 15.70 21.60
N THR A 196 -4.77 15.49 21.30
CA THR A 196 -3.89 14.73 22.19
C THR A 196 -3.73 15.42 23.54
N ALA A 197 -3.62 16.74 23.59
CA ALA A 197 -3.59 17.50 24.84
C ALA A 197 -4.89 17.38 25.65
N ALA A 198 -6.04 17.23 24.98
CA ALA A 198 -7.33 16.94 25.59
C ALA A 198 -7.54 15.46 25.99
N GLY A 199 -6.55 14.59 25.75
CA GLY A 199 -6.60 13.16 26.11
C GLY A 199 -7.17 12.23 25.03
N VAL A 200 -7.44 12.73 23.83
CA VAL A 200 -7.88 11.92 22.68
C VAL A 200 -6.72 11.07 22.18
N GLU A 201 -6.95 9.77 22.00
CA GLU A 201 -5.93 8.85 21.47
C GLU A 201 -5.75 9.10 19.96
N VAL A 202 -4.57 9.52 19.52
CA VAL A 202 -4.29 9.69 18.09
C VAL A 202 -3.31 8.64 17.60
N ARG A 203 -3.66 7.96 16.50
CA ARG A 203 -2.78 7.04 15.78
C ARG A 203 -2.62 7.47 14.33
N LEU A 204 -1.38 7.53 13.88
CA LEU A 204 -0.99 7.91 12.53
C LEU A 204 -0.16 6.80 11.89
N MET A 205 -0.64 6.26 10.78
CA MET A 205 0.13 5.37 9.90
C MET A 205 0.35 6.06 8.57
N TYR A 206 1.58 5.97 8.05
CA TYR A 206 1.85 6.44 6.70
C TYR A 206 2.84 5.55 5.96
N ASP A 207 2.77 5.59 4.63
CA ASP A 207 3.67 4.84 3.77
C ASP A 207 4.99 5.61 3.54
N ASP A 208 6.13 4.94 3.77
CA ASP A 208 7.44 5.59 3.67
C ASP A 208 7.76 6.09 2.26
N ILE A 209 7.64 5.24 1.23
CA ILE A 209 7.97 5.62 -0.16
C ILE A 209 7.05 6.73 -0.66
N GLY A 210 5.76 6.69 -0.32
CA GLY A 210 4.81 7.75 -0.68
C GLY A 210 5.18 9.12 -0.09
N THR A 211 5.93 9.13 1.02
CA THR A 211 6.18 10.31 1.85
C THR A 211 7.66 10.71 1.95
N ILE A 212 8.58 9.89 1.43
CA ILE A 212 10.04 9.98 1.67
C ILE A 212 10.69 11.33 1.38
N ASN A 213 10.15 12.09 0.42
CA ASN A 213 10.67 13.40 0.02
C ASN A 213 9.76 14.57 0.45
N LEU A 214 8.74 14.30 1.27
CA LEU A 214 7.71 15.26 1.64
C LEU A 214 7.68 15.56 3.14
N LEU A 215 8.32 14.72 3.96
CA LEU A 215 8.46 14.88 5.40
C LEU A 215 9.92 14.77 5.84
N PRO A 216 10.28 15.38 6.99
CA PRO A 216 11.61 15.24 7.54
C PRO A 216 11.84 13.82 8.10
N VAL A 217 13.11 13.42 8.21
CA VAL A 217 13.50 12.07 8.65
C VAL A 217 13.06 11.77 10.09
N ASP A 218 13.03 12.79 10.94
CA ASP A 218 12.61 12.72 12.35
C ASP A 218 11.10 12.94 12.56
N PHE A 219 10.31 12.86 11.48
CA PHE A 219 8.86 13.06 11.56
C PHE A 219 8.16 12.15 12.59
N PRO A 220 8.42 10.83 12.66
CA PRO A 220 7.83 9.98 13.70
C PRO A 220 8.15 10.44 15.12
N GLU A 221 9.38 10.89 15.37
CA GLU A 221 9.83 11.40 16.65
C GLU A 221 9.14 12.72 17.00
N GLN A 222 8.97 13.61 16.02
CA GLN A 222 8.21 14.85 16.20
C GLN A 222 6.75 14.56 16.56
N MET A 223 6.09 13.64 15.84
CA MET A 223 4.70 13.27 16.13
C MET A 223 4.54 12.67 17.52
N LYS A 224 5.47 11.78 17.91
CA LYS A 224 5.50 11.22 19.25
C LYS A 224 5.66 12.28 20.34
N SER A 225 6.44 13.34 20.08
CA SER A 225 6.59 14.47 21.02
C SER A 225 5.28 15.24 21.27
N PHE A 226 4.33 15.15 20.34
CA PHE A 226 2.98 15.72 20.46
C PHE A 226 1.95 14.74 21.03
N GLY A 227 2.37 13.55 21.47
CA GLY A 227 1.46 12.50 21.95
C GLY A 227 0.74 11.72 20.85
N ILE A 228 1.15 11.89 19.58
CA ILE A 228 0.59 11.16 18.45
C ILE A 228 1.36 9.85 18.31
N ASN A 229 0.66 8.71 18.37
CA ASN A 229 1.28 7.41 18.14
C ASN A 229 1.49 7.23 16.63
N THR A 230 2.74 7.22 16.17
CA THR A 230 3.06 7.17 14.73
C THR A 230 3.83 5.93 14.35
N VAL A 231 3.43 5.29 13.25
CA VAL A 231 4.11 4.13 12.67
C VAL A 231 4.31 4.31 11.18
N VAL A 232 5.44 3.80 10.68
CA VAL A 232 5.81 3.89 9.27
C VAL A 232 5.59 2.54 8.60
N PHE A 233 4.74 2.50 7.58
CA PHE A 233 4.51 1.32 6.78
C PHE A 233 5.68 1.10 5.80
N ASN A 234 6.23 -0.12 5.85
CA ASN A 234 7.26 -0.65 4.98
C ASN A 234 8.41 0.34 4.67
N PRO A 235 9.26 0.70 5.64
CA PRO A 235 10.34 1.66 5.43
C PRO A 235 11.28 1.29 4.29
N TYR A 236 11.68 2.27 3.48
CA TYR A 236 12.57 2.09 2.34
C TYR A 236 13.94 1.60 2.80
N LYS A 237 14.33 0.42 2.29
CA LYS A 237 15.61 -0.21 2.58
C LYS A 237 16.24 -0.71 1.28
N PRO A 238 17.56 -0.56 1.10
CA PRO A 238 18.27 -1.08 -0.07
C PRO A 238 18.31 -2.62 0.01
N SER A 239 17.22 -3.25 -0.39
CA SER A 239 17.04 -4.70 -0.33
C SER A 239 16.36 -5.21 -1.60
N LEU A 240 16.70 -6.44 -1.97
CA LEU A 240 15.98 -7.20 -3.01
C LEU A 240 14.71 -7.87 -2.43
N ASP A 241 14.24 -7.43 -1.25
CA ASP A 241 12.99 -7.95 -0.69
C ASP A 241 11.82 -7.47 -1.53
N ARG A 242 11.11 -8.42 -2.14
CA ARG A 242 9.93 -8.15 -2.97
C ARG A 242 8.81 -7.47 -2.20
N PHE A 243 8.82 -7.58 -0.87
CA PHE A 243 7.89 -6.84 -0.03
C PHE A 243 7.97 -5.32 -0.25
N MET A 244 9.09 -4.79 -0.76
CA MET A 244 9.21 -3.37 -1.10
C MET A 244 8.19 -2.90 -2.15
N ASN A 245 7.68 -3.79 -3.00
CA ASN A 245 6.63 -3.48 -3.98
C ASN A 245 5.22 -3.39 -3.35
N TYR A 246 5.03 -3.86 -2.12
CA TYR A 246 3.77 -3.70 -1.39
C TYR A 246 3.80 -2.38 -0.62
N ARG A 247 2.93 -1.46 -1.00
CA ARG A 247 2.75 -0.17 -0.35
C ARG A 247 1.35 -0.08 0.25
N ASP A 248 1.20 0.64 1.34
CA ASP A 248 -0.12 0.88 1.92
C ASP A 248 -0.76 2.07 1.20
N HIS A 249 -1.68 1.78 0.29
CA HIS A 249 -2.31 2.80 -0.54
C HIS A 249 -3.69 3.24 -0.01
N ARG A 250 -4.05 2.86 1.22
CA ARG A 250 -5.30 3.31 1.84
C ARG A 250 -5.21 4.78 2.25
N LYS A 251 -6.39 5.41 2.35
CA LYS A 251 -6.58 6.77 2.86
C LYS A 251 -7.76 6.71 3.81
N PHE A 252 -7.50 6.48 5.08
CA PHE A 252 -8.53 6.47 6.11
C PHE A 252 -8.30 7.61 7.09
N ALA A 253 -9.40 8.30 7.44
CA ALA A 253 -9.49 9.07 8.66
C ALA A 253 -10.71 8.57 9.43
N ILE A 254 -10.52 8.13 10.67
CA ILE A 254 -11.55 7.52 11.51
C ILE A 254 -11.62 8.30 12.81
N ILE A 255 -12.84 8.72 13.17
CA ILE A 255 -13.11 9.53 14.35
C ILE A 255 -14.11 8.77 15.23
N ASP A 256 -13.65 8.40 16.43
CA ASP A 256 -14.44 7.76 17.49
C ASP A 256 -15.21 6.48 17.10
N GLY A 257 -14.88 5.87 15.96
CA GLY A 257 -15.60 4.71 15.42
C GLY A 257 -17.01 5.06 14.93
N LYS A 258 -17.32 6.35 14.81
CA LYS A 258 -18.62 6.88 14.37
C LYS A 258 -18.57 7.41 12.95
N VAL A 259 -17.47 8.11 12.63
CA VAL A 259 -17.26 8.73 11.32
C VAL A 259 -15.97 8.17 10.69
N ALA A 260 -16.01 7.87 9.41
CA ALA A 260 -14.82 7.54 8.64
C ALA A 260 -14.82 8.19 7.26
N PHE A 261 -13.63 8.49 6.75
CA PHE A 261 -13.40 8.97 5.40
C PHE A 261 -12.57 7.94 4.63
N THR A 262 -12.92 7.70 3.37
CA THR A 262 -12.13 6.88 2.45
C THR A 262 -12.27 7.34 1.01
N GLY A 263 -11.21 7.27 0.21
CA GLY A 263 -11.22 7.72 -1.19
C GLY A 263 -9.84 7.74 -1.83
N GLY A 264 -9.65 8.60 -2.83
CA GLY A 264 -8.35 8.82 -3.48
C GLY A 264 -7.52 9.96 -2.87
N ILE A 265 -8.16 10.87 -2.12
CA ILE A 265 -7.54 12.08 -1.59
C ILE A 265 -6.51 11.77 -0.49
N ASN A 266 -5.24 12.14 -0.69
CA ASN A 266 -4.19 12.10 0.33
C ASN A 266 -4.07 13.43 1.09
N ILE A 267 -3.19 13.48 2.10
CA ILE A 267 -2.87 14.72 2.83
C ILE A 267 -1.67 15.41 2.18
N ALA A 268 -1.92 16.27 1.20
CA ALA A 268 -0.91 17.16 0.62
C ALA A 268 -1.61 18.34 -0.10
N ASP A 269 -0.90 19.46 -0.24
CA ASP A 269 -1.45 20.71 -0.77
C ASP A 269 -1.92 20.60 -2.24
N GLU A 270 -1.39 19.65 -3.01
CA GLU A 270 -1.88 19.34 -4.35
C GLU A 270 -3.36 18.91 -4.35
N TYR A 271 -3.79 18.13 -3.33
CA TYR A 271 -5.15 17.59 -3.26
C TYR A 271 -6.22 18.63 -2.90
N ILE A 272 -5.81 19.75 -2.32
CA ILE A 272 -6.67 20.89 -2.02
C ILE A 272 -6.43 22.06 -2.97
N ASN A 273 -5.73 21.82 -4.08
CA ASN A 273 -5.42 22.82 -5.10
C ASN A 273 -4.70 24.08 -4.56
N ARG A 274 -3.92 23.92 -3.49
CA ARG A 274 -3.01 24.96 -2.97
C ARG A 274 -1.66 24.96 -3.68
N LYS A 275 -1.34 23.84 -4.33
CA LYS A 275 -0.15 23.67 -5.15
C LYS A 275 -0.51 23.00 -6.47
N GLU A 276 -0.27 23.70 -7.58
CA GLU A 276 -0.54 23.18 -8.91
C GLU A 276 0.72 22.49 -9.47
N ARG A 277 0.78 21.16 -9.37
CA ARG A 277 1.89 20.36 -9.93
C ARG A 277 1.56 19.80 -11.31
N PHE A 278 0.32 19.35 -11.51
CA PHE A 278 -0.15 18.67 -12.73
C PHE A 278 -1.51 19.22 -13.23
N GLY A 279 -1.84 20.46 -12.85
CA GLY A 279 -3.16 21.05 -13.07
C GLY A 279 -4.06 20.93 -11.84
N TYR A 280 -5.35 21.21 -12.06
CA TYR A 280 -6.38 21.09 -11.03
C TYR A 280 -6.57 19.62 -10.65
N TRP A 281 -6.39 19.31 -9.37
CA TRP A 281 -6.49 17.96 -8.85
C TRP A 281 -7.96 17.58 -8.61
N GLU A 282 -8.49 16.75 -9.49
CA GLU A 282 -9.81 16.13 -9.36
C GLU A 282 -9.68 14.76 -8.70
N ASP A 283 -10.13 14.67 -7.46
CA ASP A 283 -10.18 13.43 -6.70
C ASP A 283 -11.37 13.48 -5.74
N SER A 284 -11.78 12.34 -5.21
CA SER A 284 -12.97 12.23 -4.37
C SER A 284 -12.76 11.36 -3.15
N CYS A 285 -13.61 11.61 -2.15
CA CYS A 285 -13.69 10.85 -0.92
C CYS A 285 -15.17 10.63 -0.58
N VAL A 286 -15.45 9.55 0.13
CA VAL A 286 -16.75 9.30 0.75
C VAL A 286 -16.58 9.43 2.26
N LYS A 287 -17.46 10.20 2.89
CA LYS A 287 -17.68 10.22 4.34
C LYS A 287 -18.73 9.18 4.67
N LEU A 288 -18.45 8.38 5.69
CA LEU A 288 -19.36 7.43 6.31
C LEU A 288 -19.64 7.92 7.73
N ASP A 289 -20.90 7.95 8.12
CA ASP A 289 -21.35 8.23 9.48
C ASP A 289 -22.35 7.14 9.88
N GLY A 290 -21.94 6.22 10.76
CA GLY A 290 -22.78 5.10 11.20
C GLY A 290 -22.09 3.75 11.33
N ASP A 291 -22.89 2.69 11.31
CA ASP A 291 -22.49 1.31 11.66
C ASP A 291 -21.42 0.72 10.72
N ALA A 292 -21.37 1.16 9.47
CA ALA A 292 -20.38 0.73 8.49
C ALA A 292 -18.95 1.10 8.88
N VAL A 293 -18.76 2.15 9.69
CA VAL A 293 -17.44 2.58 10.17
C VAL A 293 -16.74 1.48 10.96
N LYS A 294 -17.49 0.58 11.61
CA LYS A 294 -16.97 -0.62 12.29
C LYS A 294 -16.01 -1.42 11.40
N LYS A 295 -16.33 -1.64 10.12
CA LYS A 295 -15.47 -2.39 9.20
C LYS A 295 -14.19 -1.62 8.86
N VAL A 296 -14.28 -0.29 8.70
CA VAL A 296 -13.11 0.56 8.43
C VAL A 296 -12.14 0.57 9.63
N VAL A 297 -12.68 0.64 10.85
CA VAL A 297 -11.90 0.50 12.10
C VAL A 297 -11.16 -0.84 12.14
N VAL A 298 -11.85 -1.95 11.84
CA VAL A 298 -11.23 -3.27 11.82
C VAL A 298 -10.07 -3.34 10.82
N LEU A 299 -10.25 -2.83 9.60
CA LEU A 299 -9.21 -2.79 8.57
C LEU A 299 -7.99 -1.96 8.99
N PHE A 300 -8.21 -0.82 9.65
CA PHE A 300 -7.12 -0.01 10.21
C PHE A 300 -6.36 -0.78 11.30
N LEU A 301 -7.07 -1.39 12.25
CA LEU A 301 -6.45 -2.12 13.36
C LEU A 301 -5.70 -3.37 12.91
N GLU A 302 -6.20 -4.08 11.89
CA GLU A 302 -5.48 -5.19 11.24
C GLU A 302 -4.14 -4.71 10.69
N MET A 303 -4.10 -3.58 9.98
CA MET A 303 -2.84 -3.05 9.48
C MET A 303 -1.94 -2.54 10.61
N TRP A 304 -2.52 -1.87 11.61
CA TRP A 304 -1.79 -1.41 12.77
C TRP A 304 -1.07 -2.58 13.46
N TYR A 305 -1.77 -3.70 13.67
CA TYR A 305 -1.15 -4.92 14.19
C TYR A 305 -0.11 -5.50 13.23
N PHE A 306 -0.38 -5.55 11.93
CA PHE A 306 0.59 -6.05 10.95
C PHE A 306 1.94 -5.29 11.02
N VAL A 307 1.88 -3.96 11.15
CA VAL A 307 3.06 -3.08 11.23
C VAL A 307 3.75 -3.19 12.59
N THR A 308 3.01 -3.03 13.68
CA THR A 308 3.56 -2.96 15.05
C THR A 308 3.91 -4.32 15.64
N GLY A 309 3.17 -5.36 15.26
CA GLY A 309 3.19 -6.66 15.95
C GLY A 309 2.46 -6.65 17.31
N GLU A 310 1.72 -5.60 17.63
CA GLU A 310 0.95 -5.48 18.87
C GLU A 310 -0.52 -5.89 18.63
N PRO A 311 -1.07 -6.87 19.39
CA PRO A 311 -2.48 -7.21 19.32
C PRO A 311 -3.39 -6.03 19.66
N GLN A 312 -4.56 -5.97 19.02
CA GLN A 312 -5.50 -4.85 19.16
C GLN A 312 -6.76 -5.26 19.93
N ASP A 313 -7.28 -4.33 20.73
CA ASP A 313 -8.59 -4.46 21.36
C ASP A 313 -9.67 -3.93 20.39
N TYR A 314 -10.18 -4.83 19.56
CA TYR A 314 -11.20 -4.48 18.58
C TYR A 314 -12.51 -4.01 19.23
N LEU A 315 -12.88 -4.52 20.41
CA LEU A 315 -14.14 -4.17 21.06
C LEU A 315 -14.10 -2.75 21.64
N LYS A 316 -12.92 -2.26 22.03
CA LYS A 316 -12.73 -0.87 22.46
C LYS A 316 -13.03 0.14 21.33
N TYR A 317 -12.60 -0.15 20.10
CA TYR A 317 -12.65 0.82 19.00
C TYR A 317 -13.81 0.57 18.03
N ALA A 318 -14.09 -0.69 17.69
CA ALA A 318 -15.10 -1.08 16.72
C ALA A 318 -16.48 -1.13 17.40
N ILE A 319 -16.97 0.03 17.80
CA ILE A 319 -18.22 0.21 18.55
C ILE A 319 -19.45 -0.06 17.70
N ASP A 320 -20.57 -0.36 18.36
CA ASP A 320 -21.90 -0.34 17.74
C ASP A 320 -22.43 1.10 17.78
N TYR A 321 -22.45 1.75 16.63
CA TYR A 321 -22.99 3.09 16.44
C TYR A 321 -23.94 3.07 15.24
N GLN A 322 -25.17 3.52 15.42
CA GLN A 322 -26.17 3.58 14.36
C GLN A 322 -26.51 5.05 14.10
N SER A 323 -26.42 5.45 12.84
CA SER A 323 -26.85 6.76 12.36
C SER A 323 -28.21 6.63 11.67
N LYS A 324 -28.53 7.57 10.78
CA LYS A 324 -29.72 7.45 9.93
C LYS A 324 -29.54 6.35 8.89
N ASN A 325 -30.64 5.76 8.46
CA ASN A 325 -30.68 4.85 7.33
C ASN A 325 -30.95 5.65 6.04
N ASP A 326 -29.96 5.74 5.15
CA ASP A 326 -30.09 6.32 3.81
C ASP A 326 -29.87 5.31 2.67
N GLY A 327 -29.57 4.04 3.01
CA GLY A 327 -29.22 3.02 2.04
C GLY A 327 -28.54 1.81 2.69
N PHE A 328 -27.94 0.97 1.84
CA PHE A 328 -27.09 -0.13 2.27
C PHE A 328 -25.64 0.17 1.92
N VAL A 329 -24.74 -0.02 2.88
CA VAL A 329 -23.31 0.28 2.75
C VAL A 329 -22.51 -0.99 3.02
N ILE A 330 -21.51 -1.28 2.19
CA ILE A 330 -20.59 -2.40 2.36
C ILE A 330 -19.17 -1.87 2.20
N PRO A 331 -18.46 -1.48 3.27
CA PRO A 331 -17.04 -1.13 3.17
C PRO A 331 -16.23 -2.41 2.97
N PHE A 332 -15.38 -2.49 1.97
CA PHE A 332 -14.53 -3.67 1.77
C PHE A 332 -13.13 -3.29 1.31
N SER A 333 -12.20 -4.23 1.46
CA SER A 333 -10.82 -4.07 1.03
C SER A 333 -10.35 -5.32 0.31
N ASP A 334 -9.31 -5.16 -0.49
CA ASP A 334 -8.59 -6.30 -1.08
C ASP A 334 -7.32 -6.50 -0.29
N GLU A 335 -6.98 -7.76 -0.06
CA GLU A 335 -5.91 -8.16 0.83
C GLU A 335 -4.97 -9.11 0.10
N PRO A 336 -3.64 -8.99 0.29
CA PRO A 336 -2.67 -9.89 -0.33
C PRO A 336 -2.85 -11.38 -0.01
N LEU A 337 -3.66 -11.73 1.01
CA LEU A 337 -4.00 -13.12 1.35
C LEU A 337 -5.09 -13.68 0.43
N PHE A 338 -5.99 -12.83 -0.04
CA PHE A 338 -7.02 -13.20 -1.00
C PHE A 338 -6.44 -13.17 -2.42
N ARG A 339 -6.93 -14.06 -3.29
CA ARG A 339 -6.39 -14.23 -4.65
C ARG A 339 -7.34 -13.78 -5.76
N GLY A 340 -8.56 -13.41 -5.42
CA GLY A 340 -9.53 -12.90 -6.39
C GLY A 340 -9.46 -11.37 -6.49
N LEU A 341 -9.92 -10.84 -7.61
CA LEU A 341 -9.95 -9.40 -7.89
C LEU A 341 -11.30 -8.84 -7.43
N ILE A 342 -11.49 -8.66 -6.12
CA ILE A 342 -12.81 -8.29 -5.57
C ILE A 342 -13.26 -6.94 -6.12
N HIS A 343 -12.37 -5.93 -6.09
CA HIS A 343 -12.69 -4.58 -6.59
C HIS A 343 -13.00 -4.58 -8.08
N GLU A 344 -12.32 -5.40 -8.88
CA GLU A 344 -12.59 -5.49 -10.32
C GLU A 344 -13.93 -6.17 -10.60
N ASN A 345 -14.18 -7.31 -9.93
CA ASN A 345 -15.36 -8.13 -10.19
C ASN A 345 -16.64 -7.63 -9.50
N ALA A 346 -16.53 -6.78 -8.48
CA ALA A 346 -17.70 -6.21 -7.82
C ALA A 346 -18.58 -5.45 -8.82
N TYR A 347 -17.97 -4.69 -9.74
CA TYR A 347 -18.68 -3.82 -10.69
C TYR A 347 -18.98 -4.45 -12.06
N ILE A 348 -18.54 -5.68 -12.31
CA ILE A 348 -18.70 -6.35 -13.62
C ILE A 348 -20.04 -7.08 -13.75
N ASN A 349 -20.75 -7.32 -12.64
CA ASN A 349 -21.98 -8.10 -12.64
C ASN A 349 -23.21 -7.30 -13.07
#